data_AF-A0A1G5JND1-F1
#
_entry.id   AF-A0A1G5JND1-F1
#
_cell.length_a   1.000
_cell.length_b   1.000
_cell.length_c   1.000
_cell.angle_alpha   90.00
_cell.angle_beta   90.00
_cell.angle_gamma   90.00
#
_symmetry.space_group_name_H-M   'P 1'
#
loop_
_entity.id
_entity.type
_entity.pdbx_description
1 polymer ?
#
loop_
_entity_poly.entity_id
_entity_poly.type
_entity_poly.pdbx_seq_one_letter_code
_entity_poly.pdbx_strand_id
1 'polypeptide(L)' 'MKITHTDTSFTMTGLHWTGTYPLEALPRQLAFYRKMRADFPKSGTAYDASINALEALAHELGVRTEIEPAP' A
#
# COMPACT_ATOMS: atom_id res chain seq x y z
N MET A 1 3.52 -3.40 9.91
CA MET A 1 2.76 -2.23 9.43
C MET A 1 1.32 -2.40 9.90
N LYS A 2 0.69 -1.37 10.46
CA LYS A 2 -0.74 -1.41 10.79
C LYS A 2 -1.48 -0.46 9.84
N ILE A 3 -2.58 -0.92 9.25
CA ILE A 3 -3.50 -0.07 8.50
C ILE A 3 -4.86 -0.14 9.17
N THR A 4 -5.47 1.03 9.36
CA THR A 4 -6.86 1.18 9.79
C THR A 4 -7.57 2.04 8.76
N HIS A 5 -8.83 1.75 8.45
CA HIS A 5 -9.58 2.53 7.48
C HIS A 5 -10.93 2.98 8.03
N THR A 6 -11.45 4.05 7.46
CA THR A 6 -12.83 4.54 7.58
C THR A 6 -13.48 4.44 6.21
N ASP A 7 -14.76 4.82 6.09
CA ASP A 7 -15.49 4.81 4.82
C ASP A 7 -14.85 5.66 3.70
N THR A 8 -13.95 6.59 4.04
CA THR A 8 -13.39 7.57 3.07
C THR A 8 -11.86 7.62 3.07
N SER A 9 -11.19 7.08 4.09
CA SER A 9 -9.74 7.21 4.24
C SER A 9 -9.11 5.98 4.89
N PHE A 10 -7.81 5.83 4.74
CA PHE A 10 -7.02 4.86 5.48
C PHE A 10 -5.80 5.51 6.11
N THR A 11 -5.48 5.07 7.31
CA THR A 11 -4.32 5.48 8.09
C THR A 11 -3.32 4.34 8.12
N MET A 12 -2.12 4.64 7.67
CA MET A 12 -0.93 3.83 7.71
C MET A 12 -0.11 4.21 8.95
N THR A 13 0.07 3.26 9.88
CA THR A 13 0.92 3.45 11.06
C THR A 13 2.13 2.52 10.98
N GLY A 14 3.31 3.15 10.79
CA GLY A 14 4.62 2.53 10.89
C GLY A 14 5.21 2.67 12.30
N LEU A 15 6.47 2.23 12.44
CA LEU A 15 7.20 2.28 13.73
C LEU A 15 7.47 3.71 14.23
N HIS A 16 7.74 4.63 13.30
CA HIS A 16 8.13 6.01 13.62
C HIS A 16 7.29 7.06 12.89
N TRP A 17 6.27 6.63 12.14
CA TRP A 17 5.49 7.51 11.28
C TRP A 17 4.05 7.06 11.21
N THR A 18 3.16 8.03 10.99
CA THR A 18 1.74 7.81 10.71
C THR A 18 1.33 8.71 9.54
N GLY A 19 0.63 8.16 8.57
CA GLY A 19 0.11 8.89 7.42
C GLY A 19 -1.34 8.52 7.16
N THR A 20 -2.21 9.51 6.92
CA THR A 20 -3.62 9.29 6.56
C THR A 20 -3.85 9.74 5.13
N TYR A 21 -4.49 8.88 4.34
CA TYR A 21 -4.71 9.05 2.91
C TYR A 21 -6.16 8.75 2.56
N PRO A 22 -6.74 9.37 1.52
CA PRO A 22 -8.07 9.00 1.03
C PRO A 22 -8.06 7.58 0.43
N LEU A 23 -9.15 6.83 0.52
CA LEU A 23 -9.26 5.48 -0.06
C LEU A 23 -8.98 5.46 -1.57
N GLU A 24 -9.34 6.52 -2.28
CA GLU A 24 -9.03 6.69 -3.72
C GLU A 24 -7.51 6.69 -4.02
N ALA A 25 -6.67 7.01 -3.02
CA ALA A 25 -5.23 6.95 -3.15
C ALA A 25 -4.66 5.54 -2.92
N LEU A 26 -5.47 4.56 -2.49
CA LEU A 26 -5.03 3.19 -2.22
C LEU A 26 -4.28 2.55 -3.42
N PRO A 27 -4.82 2.53 -4.65
CA PRO A 27 -4.09 1.96 -5.79
C PRO A 27 -2.80 2.73 -6.09
N ARG A 28 -2.79 4.06 -5.90
CA ARG A 28 -1.60 4.89 -6.09
C ARG A 28 -0.52 4.60 -5.04
N GLN A 29 -0.89 4.44 -3.78
CA GLN A 29 0.03 4.09 -2.70
C GLN A 29 0.62 2.70 -2.94
N LEU A 30 -0.20 1.72 -3.31
CA LEU A 30 0.28 0.38 -3.61
C LEU A 30 1.28 0.37 -4.78
N ALA A 31 0.96 1.07 -5.87
CA ALA A 31 1.87 1.22 -7.02
C ALA A 31 3.18 1.92 -6.61
N PHE A 32 3.12 2.95 -5.77
CA PHE A 32 4.29 3.64 -5.24
C PHE A 32 5.21 2.69 -4.46
N TYR A 33 4.69 1.94 -3.49
CA TYR A 33 5.51 1.02 -2.70
C TYR A 33 6.06 -0.15 -3.53
N ARG A 34 5.28 -0.68 -4.49
CA ARG A 34 5.78 -1.70 -5.43
C ARG A 34 6.92 -1.15 -6.29
N LYS A 35 6.80 0.08 -6.79
CA LYS A 35 7.87 0.76 -7.53
C LYS A 35 9.10 0.97 -6.65
N MET A 36 8.94 1.44 -5.41
CA MET A 36 10.05 1.59 -4.46
C MET A 36 10.77 0.26 -4.19
N ARG A 37 10.05 -0.85 -4.09
CA ARG A 37 10.64 -2.19 -3.96
C ARG A 37 11.46 -2.60 -5.18
N ALA A 38 10.98 -2.28 -6.38
CA ALA A 38 11.69 -2.57 -7.62
C ALA A 38 12.92 -1.68 -7.83
N ASP A 39 12.78 -0.37 -7.58
CA ASP A 39 13.82 0.64 -7.79
C ASP A 39 14.93 0.58 -6.72
N PHE A 40 14.59 0.12 -5.50
CA PHE A 40 15.53 0.04 -4.37
C PHE A 40 15.66 -1.39 -3.83
N PRO A 41 16.23 -2.34 -4.60
CA PRO A 41 16.38 -3.73 -4.18
C PRO A 41 17.27 -3.90 -2.94
N LYS A 42 18.16 -2.94 -2.67
CA LYS A 42 19.00 -2.89 -1.46
C LYS A 42 18.20 -2.70 -0.17
N SER A 43 16.98 -2.16 -0.25
CA SER A 43 16.07 -2.00 0.89
C SER A 43 15.44 -3.34 1.30
N GLY A 44 15.66 -4.42 0.55
CA GLY A 44 15.18 -5.76 0.87
C GLY A 44 13.67 -5.79 1.11
N THR A 45 13.28 -6.28 2.28
CA THR A 45 11.88 -6.46 2.67
C THR A 45 11.27 -5.24 3.37
N ALA A 46 11.96 -4.10 3.40
CA ALA A 46 11.50 -2.90 4.10
C ALA A 46 10.12 -2.39 3.62
N TYR A 47 9.80 -2.59 2.34
CA TYR A 47 8.52 -2.19 1.75
C TYR A 47 7.45 -3.29 1.79
N ASP A 48 7.83 -4.56 1.96
CA ASP A 48 6.93 -5.72 1.89
C ASP A 48 5.80 -5.60 2.93
N ALA A 49 6.12 -5.14 4.14
CA ALA A 49 5.11 -4.93 5.18
C ALA A 49 4.06 -3.87 4.80
N SER A 50 4.45 -2.85 4.04
CA SER A 50 3.52 -1.80 3.56
C SER A 50 2.70 -2.30 2.39
N ILE A 51 3.34 -2.99 1.44
CA ILE A 51 2.69 -3.60 0.27
C ILE A 51 1.63 -4.61 0.71
N ASN A 52 2.00 -5.58 1.57
CA ASN A 52 1.09 -6.62 2.05
C ASN A 52 -0.12 -6.02 2.80
N ALA A 53 0.09 -4.98 3.60
CA ALA A 53 -0.99 -4.33 4.32
C ALA A 53 -1.94 -3.56 3.38
N LEU A 54 -1.40 -2.88 2.36
CA LEU A 54 -2.20 -2.17 1.35
C LEU A 54 -2.97 -3.13 0.45
N GLU A 55 -2.37 -4.27 0.10
CA GLU A 55 -3.02 -5.35 -0.65
C GLU A 55 -4.17 -5.97 0.15
N ALA A 56 -3.95 -6.24 1.45
CA ALA A 56 -5.00 -6.72 2.33
C ALA A 56 -6.17 -5.74 2.43
N LEU A 57 -5.88 -4.44 2.59
CA LEU A 57 -6.92 -3.40 2.60
C LEU A 57 -7.68 -3.35 1.27
N ALA A 58 -6.98 -3.43 0.14
CA ALA A 58 -7.63 -3.41 -1.17
C ALA A 58 -8.54 -4.63 -1.40
N HIS A 59 -8.10 -5.81 -0.94
CA HIS A 59 -8.91 -7.02 -0.97
C HIS A 59 -10.14 -6.89 -0.06
N GLU A 60 -9.99 -6.36 1.15
CA GLU A 60 -11.09 -6.12 2.08
C GLU A 60 -12.15 -5.17 1.50
N LEU A 61 -11.71 -4.11 0.82
CA LEU A 61 -12.59 -3.12 0.21
C LEU A 61 -13.11 -3.51 -1.18
N GLY A 62 -12.70 -4.65 -1.72
CA GLY A 62 -13.03 -5.06 -3.09
C GLY A 62 -12.47 -4.10 -4.17
N VAL A 63 -11.45 -3.31 -3.84
CA VAL A 63 -10.79 -2.41 -4.78
C VAL A 63 -9.91 -3.24 -5.69
N ARG A 64 -10.20 -3.22 -7.00
CA ARG A 64 -9.34 -3.87 -7.99
C ARG A 64 -7.97 -3.21 -8.01
N THR A 65 -6.99 -3.90 -7.47
CA THR A 65 -5.55 -3.60 -7.64
C THR A 65 -5.05 -4.27 -8.91
N GLU A 66 -5.78 -4.05 -10.01
CA GLU A 66 -5.39 -4.51 -11.35
C GLU A 66 -4.13 -3.72 -11.75
N ILE A 67 -2.97 -4.23 -11.35
CA ILE A 67 -1.76 -4.00 -12.11
C ILE A 67 -1.73 -5.18 -13.08
N GLU A 68 -2.41 -5.01 -14.22
CA GLU A 68 -2.18 -5.86 -15.39
C GLU A 68 -0.67 -5.87 -15.63
N PRO A 69 0.02 -7.02 -15.62
CA PRO A 69 1.35 -7.08 -16.19
C PRO A 69 1.17 -6.81 -17.68
N ALA A 70 1.69 -5.70 -18.17
CA ALA A 70 1.70 -5.40 -19.60
C ALA A 70 2.32 -6.60 -20.37
N PRO A 71 1.74 -6.99 -21.52
CA PRO A 71 2.16 -8.16 -22.30
C PRO A 71 3.58 -8.06 -22.85
#